data_AF-A0A954WLW4-F1
#
_entry.id   AF-A0A954WLW4-F1
#
_cell.length_a   1.000
_cell.length_b   1.000
_cell.length_c   1.000
_cell.angle_alpha   90.00
_cell.angle_beta   90.00
_cell.angle_gamma   90.00
#
_symmetry.space_group_name_H-M   'P 1'
#
loop_
_entity.id
_entity.type
_entity.pdbx_description
1 polymer ?
#
loop_
_entity_poly.entity_id
_entity_poly.type
_entity_poly.pdbx_seq_one_letter_code
_entity_poly.pdbx_strand_id
1 'polypeptide(L)'
;MSLSSKYQWKTCPEPAQHLYSTLDRLLDGTDFGRRWSDRCRPESGTRFFDWVDHIVVHDDQHDTLANLGFELTDGTWRNPDALFPSVRFGEKHAVAIKVDSAIDFAAANGLANDCTVTGSDGDQFMSITVNGNTDFVAIERHGYRGYSAVDSNAAQKQIARDFYASISQRHRDHSQKDPASGFDEAAKMLKEVSTELDINWACDIFFRAEREYWMSRNKAARVQKKRQDALGSGWANHDHHTFRSSRECFARLVSVLELMGFECREQFYAGEQAGWGAQVLEHPKCGIVIFTDV
;
A
#
# COMPACT_ATOMS: atom_id res chain seq x y z
N MET A 1 -23.71 -12.60 18.86
CA MET A 1 -24.17 -12.40 17.48
C MET A 1 -23.01 -12.75 16.57
N SER A 2 -23.18 -13.70 15.64
CA SER A 2 -22.11 -14.15 14.75
C SER A 2 -21.70 -13.02 13.82
N LEU A 3 -20.43 -12.57 13.88
CA LEU A 3 -19.82 -11.57 13.00
C LEU A 3 -19.83 -12.00 11.50
N SER A 4 -20.12 -13.27 11.21
CA SER A 4 -20.06 -13.85 9.87
C SER A 4 -21.12 -13.32 8.88
N SER A 5 -22.23 -12.70 9.33
CA SER A 5 -23.24 -12.19 8.39
C SER A 5 -22.95 -10.79 7.83
N LYS A 6 -21.91 -10.10 8.32
CA LYS A 6 -21.61 -8.70 7.95
C LYS A 6 -20.83 -8.58 6.63
N TYR A 7 -20.10 -9.62 6.23
CA TYR A 7 -19.25 -9.60 5.03
C TYR A 7 -19.69 -10.70 4.05
N GLN A 8 -20.43 -10.32 3.02
CA GLN A 8 -20.75 -11.19 1.89
C GLN A 8 -19.90 -10.79 0.68
N TRP A 9 -18.89 -11.61 0.37
CA TRP A 9 -18.04 -11.40 -0.79
C TRP A 9 -18.86 -11.54 -2.08
N LYS A 10 -18.87 -10.47 -2.87
CA LYS A 10 -19.44 -10.45 -4.21
C LYS A 10 -18.34 -10.16 -5.21
N THR A 11 -18.44 -10.77 -6.38
CA THR A 11 -17.63 -10.36 -7.53
C THR A 11 -18.16 -9.05 -8.08
N CYS A 12 -17.28 -8.12 -8.45
CA CYS A 12 -17.65 -6.82 -9.03
C CYS A 12 -17.15 -6.71 -10.49
N PRO A 13 -17.67 -7.52 -11.45
CA PRO A 13 -17.16 -7.55 -12.82
C PRO A 13 -17.46 -6.27 -13.61
N GLU A 14 -18.64 -5.69 -13.44
CA GLU A 14 -19.04 -4.48 -14.17
C GLU A 14 -18.18 -3.25 -13.79
N PRO A 15 -17.96 -2.94 -12.49
CA PRO A 15 -17.03 -1.89 -12.09
C PRO A 15 -15.60 -2.14 -12.59
N ALA A 16 -15.14 -3.40 -12.53
CA ALA A 16 -13.81 -3.75 -13.03
C ALA A 16 -13.69 -3.48 -14.54
N GLN A 17 -14.68 -3.91 -15.34
CA GLN A 17 -14.68 -3.69 -16.78
C GLN A 17 -14.72 -2.21 -17.15
N HIS A 18 -15.52 -1.41 -16.43
CA HIS A 18 -15.54 0.04 -16.59
C HIS A 18 -14.14 0.63 -16.36
N LEU A 19 -13.49 0.30 -15.25
CA LEU A 19 -12.15 0.79 -14.94
C LEU A 19 -11.09 0.34 -15.95
N TYR A 20 -11.14 -0.91 -16.43
CA TYR A 20 -10.23 -1.37 -17.49
C TYR A 20 -10.39 -0.54 -18.77
N SER A 21 -11.63 -0.29 -19.20
CA SER A 21 -11.89 0.52 -20.41
C SER A 21 -11.47 1.99 -20.23
N THR A 22 -11.70 2.55 -19.04
CA THR A 22 -11.28 3.91 -18.71
C THR A 22 -9.76 4.02 -18.69
N LEU A 23 -9.05 3.06 -18.09
CA LEU A 23 -7.59 3.02 -18.08
C LEU A 23 -7.00 2.90 -19.48
N ASP A 24 -7.56 2.07 -20.34
CA ASP A 24 -7.09 1.91 -21.73
C ASP A 24 -7.15 3.25 -22.48
N ARG A 25 -8.30 3.93 -22.43
CA ARG A 25 -8.50 5.27 -23.01
C ARG A 25 -7.55 6.33 -22.42
N LEU A 26 -7.29 6.28 -21.11
CA LEU A 26 -6.35 7.20 -20.48
C LEU A 26 -4.90 6.94 -20.94
N LEU A 27 -4.52 5.67 -21.13
CA LEU A 27 -3.20 5.30 -21.60
C LEU A 27 -2.95 5.69 -23.06
N ASP A 28 -4.00 5.78 -23.90
CA ASP A 28 -3.92 6.36 -25.25
C ASP A 28 -3.50 7.85 -25.22
N GLY A 29 -3.72 8.54 -24.10
CA GLY A 29 -3.30 9.92 -23.88
C GLY A 29 -1.87 10.09 -23.37
N THR A 30 -1.14 9.00 -23.12
CA THR A 30 0.23 9.02 -22.59
C THR A 30 1.12 7.93 -23.17
N ASP A 31 1.99 8.30 -24.10
CA ASP A 31 2.99 7.40 -24.69
C ASP A 31 3.88 6.74 -23.62
N PHE A 32 4.26 7.49 -22.59
CA PHE A 32 5.05 6.96 -21.49
C PHE A 32 4.26 5.91 -20.70
N GLY A 33 3.02 6.23 -20.32
CA GLY A 33 2.17 5.31 -19.58
C GLY A 33 1.86 4.04 -20.36
N ARG A 34 1.54 4.14 -21.66
CA ARG A 34 1.30 2.98 -22.54
C ARG A 34 2.53 2.08 -22.60
N ARG A 35 3.71 2.63 -22.86
CA ARG A 35 4.97 1.86 -22.88
C ARG A 35 5.27 1.21 -21.53
N TRP A 36 5.04 1.91 -20.42
CA TRP A 36 5.27 1.34 -19.09
C TRP A 36 4.29 0.20 -18.80
N SER A 37 3.01 0.38 -19.15
CA SER A 37 1.95 -0.64 -19.03
C SER A 37 2.28 -1.92 -19.81
N ASP A 38 2.76 -1.78 -21.05
CA ASP A 38 3.12 -2.91 -21.91
C ASP A 38 4.30 -3.73 -21.38
N ARG A 39 5.16 -3.11 -20.57
CA ARG A 39 6.32 -3.76 -19.92
C ARG A 39 5.97 -4.50 -18.64
N CYS A 40 4.88 -4.12 -17.93
CA CYS A 40 4.54 -4.70 -16.62
C CYS A 40 4.49 -6.23 -16.64
N ARG A 41 3.69 -6.81 -17.55
CA ARG A 41 3.50 -8.27 -17.60
C ARG A 41 4.75 -9.02 -18.05
N PRO A 42 5.41 -8.67 -19.17
CA PRO A 42 6.59 -9.42 -19.63
C PRO A 42 7.83 -9.22 -18.75
N GLU A 43 8.05 -8.04 -18.16
CA GLU A 43 9.27 -7.75 -17.40
C GLU A 43 9.12 -8.05 -15.90
N SER A 44 7.98 -7.73 -15.29
CA SER A 44 7.76 -7.93 -13.85
C SER A 44 6.77 -9.02 -13.49
N GLY A 45 6.02 -9.57 -14.45
CA GLY A 45 5.02 -10.60 -14.18
C GLY A 45 3.77 -10.09 -13.45
N THR A 46 3.57 -8.77 -13.41
CA THR A 46 2.40 -8.13 -12.78
C THR A 46 1.52 -7.44 -13.81
N ARG A 47 0.25 -7.19 -13.49
CA ARG A 47 -0.65 -6.43 -14.37
C ARG A 47 -0.48 -4.95 -14.06
N PHE A 48 -0.60 -4.09 -15.08
CA PHE A 48 -0.60 -2.63 -14.87
C PHE A 48 -1.63 -2.20 -13.82
N PHE A 49 -2.82 -2.80 -13.86
CA PHE A 49 -3.92 -2.54 -12.92
C PHE A 49 -3.53 -2.73 -11.44
N ASP A 50 -2.61 -3.66 -11.14
CA ASP A 50 -2.17 -3.94 -9.76
C ASP A 50 -1.34 -2.78 -9.17
N TRP A 51 -0.86 -1.86 -10.02
CA TRP A 51 -0.07 -0.69 -9.61
C TRP A 51 -0.88 0.59 -9.53
N VAL A 52 -2.07 0.64 -10.12
CA VAL A 52 -2.85 1.87 -10.24
C VAL A 52 -3.30 2.30 -8.85
N ASP A 53 -2.89 3.51 -8.47
CA ASP A 53 -3.29 4.16 -7.24
C ASP A 53 -4.67 4.78 -7.40
N HIS A 54 -4.78 5.65 -8.39
CA HIS A 54 -6.01 6.33 -8.75
C HIS A 54 -5.94 6.79 -10.21
N ILE A 55 -7.11 7.14 -10.73
CA ILE A 55 -7.25 7.84 -12.01
C ILE A 55 -7.92 9.18 -11.79
N VAL A 56 -7.58 10.15 -12.65
CA VAL A 56 -8.24 11.44 -12.73
C VAL A 56 -8.97 11.51 -14.07
N VAL A 57 -10.28 11.72 -14.02
CA VAL A 57 -11.16 11.85 -15.18
C VAL A 57 -11.94 13.17 -15.11
N HIS A 58 -12.62 13.57 -16.18
CA HIS A 58 -13.51 14.73 -16.13
C HIS A 58 -14.73 14.49 -15.25
N ASP A 59 -15.36 15.60 -14.84
CA ASP A 59 -16.48 15.65 -13.89
C ASP A 59 -17.84 15.24 -14.51
N ASP A 60 -17.85 14.28 -15.43
CA ASP A 60 -19.03 13.85 -16.19
C ASP A 60 -19.45 12.40 -15.89
N GLN A 61 -18.77 11.73 -14.96
CA GLN A 61 -18.98 10.30 -14.66
C GLN A 61 -19.65 10.02 -13.31
N HIS A 62 -20.15 11.03 -12.59
CA HIS A 62 -20.77 10.87 -11.26
C HIS A 62 -21.83 9.76 -11.22
N ASP A 63 -22.84 9.85 -12.08
CA ASP A 63 -23.95 8.88 -12.12
C ASP A 63 -23.46 7.48 -12.49
N THR A 64 -22.46 7.39 -13.38
CA THR A 64 -21.88 6.10 -13.79
C THR A 64 -21.18 5.44 -12.61
N LEU A 65 -20.34 6.18 -11.88
CA LEU A 65 -19.60 5.67 -10.72
C LEU A 65 -20.56 5.25 -9.60
N ALA A 66 -21.57 6.07 -9.30
CA ALA A 66 -22.60 5.75 -8.31
C ALA A 66 -23.37 4.46 -8.67
N ASN A 67 -23.79 4.31 -9.93
CA ASN A 67 -24.48 3.11 -10.41
C ASN A 67 -23.58 1.85 -10.37
N LEU A 68 -22.26 2.02 -10.46
CA LEU A 68 -21.27 0.95 -10.33
C LEU A 68 -20.87 0.68 -8.86
N GLY A 69 -21.56 1.29 -7.89
CA GLY A 69 -21.32 1.08 -6.46
C GLY A 69 -20.06 1.77 -5.93
N PHE A 70 -19.55 2.79 -6.61
CA PHE A 70 -18.57 3.68 -5.98
C PHE A 70 -19.28 4.69 -5.07
N GLU A 71 -18.61 5.03 -3.97
CA GLU A 71 -19.05 6.01 -2.99
C GLU A 71 -18.08 7.19 -2.99
N LEU A 72 -18.63 8.41 -2.97
CA LEU A 72 -17.84 9.64 -2.88
C LEU A 72 -17.48 9.92 -1.41
N THR A 73 -16.19 9.92 -1.08
CA THR A 73 -15.66 10.27 0.24
C THR A 73 -14.49 11.22 0.08
N ASP A 74 -14.53 12.38 0.75
CA ASP A 74 -13.48 13.42 0.70
C ASP A 74 -13.04 13.78 -0.74
N GLY A 75 -14.02 13.96 -1.63
CA GLY A 75 -13.77 14.30 -3.05
C GLY A 75 -13.13 13.17 -3.87
N THR A 76 -13.17 11.93 -3.38
CA THR A 76 -12.65 10.74 -4.06
C THR A 76 -13.71 9.65 -4.12
N TRP A 77 -13.95 9.09 -5.31
CA TRP A 77 -14.80 7.91 -5.49
C TRP A 77 -14.03 6.63 -5.20
N ARG A 78 -14.61 5.78 -4.35
CA ARG A 78 -14.03 4.49 -3.95
C ARG A 78 -15.10 3.42 -3.95
N ASN A 79 -14.74 2.21 -4.36
CA ASN A 79 -15.64 1.08 -4.26
C ASN A 79 -15.41 0.37 -2.91
N PRO A 80 -16.40 0.26 -2.01
CA PRO A 80 -16.23 -0.39 -0.71
C PRO A 80 -16.18 -1.92 -0.82
N ASP A 81 -16.71 -2.49 -1.90
CA ASP A 81 -16.88 -3.93 -2.08
C ASP A 81 -15.68 -4.61 -2.75
N ALA A 82 -14.74 -3.83 -3.32
CA ALA A 82 -13.58 -4.37 -4.03
C ALA A 82 -12.36 -3.44 -3.98
N LEU A 83 -11.18 -4.04 -4.09
CA LEU A 83 -9.89 -3.33 -4.16
C LEU A 83 -9.67 -2.74 -5.55
N PHE A 84 -10.39 -1.66 -5.86
CA PHE A 84 -10.23 -0.90 -7.08
C PHE A 84 -9.41 0.39 -6.87
N PRO A 85 -8.72 0.88 -7.92
CA PRO A 85 -8.17 2.21 -7.92
C PRO A 85 -9.25 3.26 -7.59
N SER A 86 -8.84 4.30 -6.86
CA SER A 86 -9.74 5.42 -6.60
C SER A 86 -9.99 6.24 -7.88
N VAL A 87 -11.15 6.88 -7.99
CA VAL A 87 -11.45 7.79 -9.10
C VAL A 87 -11.59 9.21 -8.55
N ARG A 88 -10.91 10.17 -9.18
CA ARG A 88 -10.99 11.59 -8.85
C ARG A 88 -11.43 12.37 -10.07
N PHE A 89 -12.06 13.51 -9.84
CA PHE A 89 -12.38 14.45 -10.90
C PHE A 89 -11.36 15.58 -10.95
N GLY A 90 -11.00 16.00 -12.16
CA GLY A 90 -10.04 17.05 -12.41
C GLY A 90 -10.10 17.59 -13.84
N GLU A 91 -9.51 18.76 -14.05
CA GLU A 91 -9.46 19.40 -15.36
C GLU A 91 -8.58 18.65 -16.36
N LYS A 92 -7.54 17.96 -15.86
CA LYS A 92 -6.60 17.19 -16.67
C LYS A 92 -6.67 15.72 -16.29
N HIS A 93 -6.79 14.88 -17.31
CA HIS A 93 -6.74 13.44 -17.14
C HIS A 93 -5.40 12.99 -16.59
N ALA A 94 -5.41 12.01 -15.70
CA ALA A 94 -4.19 11.40 -15.19
C ALA A 94 -4.38 9.92 -14.84
N VAL A 95 -3.30 9.15 -14.95
CA VAL A 95 -3.17 7.80 -14.39
C VAL A 95 -2.04 7.83 -13.39
N ALA A 96 -2.37 7.56 -12.13
CA ALA A 96 -1.38 7.48 -11.07
C ALA A 96 -1.09 6.02 -10.70
N ILE A 97 0.19 5.69 -10.53
CA ILE A 97 0.65 4.42 -9.99
C ILE A 97 1.32 4.60 -8.63
N LYS A 98 1.29 3.56 -7.82
CA LYS A 98 2.04 3.47 -6.56
C LYS A 98 3.46 3.00 -6.86
N VAL A 99 4.46 3.60 -6.21
CA VAL A 99 5.86 3.15 -6.27
C VAL A 99 6.47 3.16 -4.88
N ASP A 100 7.47 2.30 -4.64
CA ASP A 100 8.20 2.30 -3.37
C ASP A 100 9.03 3.57 -3.18
N SER A 101 9.62 4.07 -4.26
CA SER A 101 10.41 5.29 -4.28
C SER A 101 10.20 6.02 -5.60
N ALA A 102 9.76 7.28 -5.50
CA ALA A 102 9.58 8.20 -6.61
C ALA A 102 10.92 8.51 -7.31
N ILE A 103 12.01 8.59 -6.54
CA ILE A 103 13.36 8.85 -7.06
C ILE A 103 13.87 7.64 -7.83
N ASP A 104 13.76 6.43 -7.27
CA ASP A 104 14.18 5.21 -7.98
C ASP A 104 13.33 4.99 -9.25
N PHE A 105 12.04 5.33 -9.20
CA PHE A 105 11.17 5.32 -10.37
C PHE A 105 11.69 6.27 -11.47
N ALA A 106 12.01 7.51 -11.12
CA ALA A 106 12.56 8.48 -12.07
C ALA A 106 13.88 8.00 -12.67
N ALA A 107 14.78 7.45 -11.83
CA ALA A 107 16.08 6.94 -12.26
C ALA A 107 15.95 5.75 -13.22
N ALA A 108 15.13 4.75 -12.87
CA ALA A 108 14.93 3.54 -13.68
C ALA A 108 14.32 3.84 -15.06
N ASN A 109 13.58 4.94 -15.18
CA ASN A 109 12.91 5.35 -16.40
C ASN A 109 13.57 6.55 -17.11
N GLY A 110 14.72 7.02 -16.62
CA GLY A 110 15.49 8.10 -17.26
C GLY A 110 14.80 9.46 -17.25
N LEU A 111 13.97 9.75 -16.24
CA LEU A 111 13.07 10.92 -16.22
C LEU A 111 13.69 12.20 -15.66
N ALA A 112 14.99 12.25 -15.38
CA ALA A 112 15.63 13.32 -14.62
C ALA A 112 15.34 14.75 -15.13
N ASN A 113 15.12 14.94 -16.44
CA ASN A 113 14.83 16.23 -17.06
C ASN A 113 13.43 16.34 -17.67
N ASP A 114 12.66 15.24 -17.69
CA ASP A 114 11.40 15.11 -18.43
C ASP A 114 10.21 14.83 -17.49
N CYS A 115 10.28 15.36 -16.27
CA CYS A 115 9.21 15.21 -15.29
C CYS A 115 9.05 16.44 -14.39
N THR A 116 7.88 16.53 -13.75
CA THR A 116 7.61 17.46 -12.66
C THR A 116 7.65 16.70 -11.34
N VAL A 117 8.36 17.23 -10.37
CA VAL A 117 8.46 16.68 -9.01
C VAL A 117 7.53 17.45 -8.08
N THR A 118 6.76 16.73 -7.25
CA THR A 118 5.96 17.32 -6.16
C THR A 118 6.33 16.64 -4.84
N GLY A 119 6.50 17.43 -3.78
CA GLY A 119 7.07 16.96 -2.51
C GLY A 119 8.60 16.83 -2.58
N SER A 120 9.21 16.35 -1.50
CA SER A 120 10.65 16.14 -1.40
C SER A 120 10.97 14.75 -0.85
N ASP A 121 12.21 14.31 -1.04
CA ASP A 121 12.70 13.06 -0.46
C ASP A 121 12.45 12.99 1.06
N GLY A 122 12.00 11.82 1.50
CA GLY A 122 11.62 11.54 2.88
C GLY A 122 10.37 12.25 3.39
N ASP A 123 9.60 12.96 2.55
CA ASP A 123 8.23 13.38 2.92
C ASP A 123 7.27 12.20 2.86
N GLN A 124 6.12 12.32 3.54
CA GLN A 124 5.05 11.32 3.46
C GLN A 124 4.39 11.20 2.08
N PHE A 125 4.64 12.15 1.19
CA PHE A 125 4.15 12.16 -0.17
C PHE A 125 5.20 12.76 -1.10
N MET A 126 5.58 12.00 -2.12
CA MET A 126 6.37 12.48 -3.24
C MET A 126 5.79 11.92 -4.54
N SER A 127 5.81 12.71 -5.60
CA SER A 127 5.39 12.22 -6.91
C SER A 127 6.25 12.72 -8.06
N ILE A 128 6.36 11.89 -9.09
CA ILE A 128 6.96 12.19 -10.39
C ILE A 128 5.86 12.19 -11.44
N THR A 129 5.67 13.33 -12.11
CA THR A 129 4.66 13.49 -13.17
C THR A 129 5.35 13.61 -14.52
N VAL A 130 5.03 12.70 -15.44
CA VAL A 130 5.33 12.83 -16.86
C VAL A 130 4.13 13.47 -17.54
N ASN A 131 4.30 14.72 -17.98
CA ASN A 131 3.22 15.50 -18.55
C ASN A 131 2.85 15.03 -19.96
N GLY A 132 1.55 14.96 -20.25
CA GLY A 132 1.04 14.63 -21.58
C GLY A 132 -0.38 15.16 -21.81
N ASN A 133 -1.08 14.58 -22.79
CA ASN A 133 -2.54 14.78 -22.93
C ASN A 133 -3.28 14.16 -21.75
N THR A 134 -2.77 13.03 -21.27
CA THR A 134 -3.04 12.45 -19.96
C THR A 134 -1.73 12.40 -19.19
N ASP A 135 -1.73 12.84 -17.94
CA ASP A 135 -0.52 12.79 -17.11
C ASP A 135 -0.30 11.39 -16.56
N PHE A 136 0.95 10.95 -16.57
CA PHE A 136 1.35 9.73 -15.87
C PHE A 136 2.07 10.10 -14.59
N VAL A 137 1.57 9.62 -13.45
CA VAL A 137 2.08 10.02 -12.13
C VAL A 137 2.57 8.78 -11.38
N ALA A 138 3.82 8.78 -10.94
CA ALA A 138 4.32 7.79 -9.99
C ALA A 138 4.33 8.40 -8.58
N ILE A 139 3.69 7.73 -7.62
CA ILE A 139 3.46 8.25 -6.28
C ILE A 139 4.09 7.35 -5.23
N GLU A 140 4.95 7.95 -4.41
CA GLU A 140 5.46 7.41 -3.16
C GLU A 140 4.63 7.98 -2.01
N ARG A 141 4.14 7.12 -1.11
CA ARG A 141 3.44 7.53 0.11
C ARG A 141 3.92 6.76 1.32
N HIS A 142 4.03 7.45 2.45
CA HIS A 142 4.36 6.85 3.74
C HIS A 142 3.30 7.20 4.78
N GLY A 143 2.45 6.22 5.13
CA GLY A 143 1.43 6.42 6.15
C GLY A 143 0.36 7.46 5.79
N TYR A 144 0.22 7.81 4.51
CA TYR A 144 -0.59 8.93 4.06
C TYR A 144 -1.50 8.51 2.92
N ARG A 145 -2.74 9.02 2.91
CA ARG A 145 -3.77 8.68 1.91
C ARG A 145 -4.25 9.88 1.09
N GLY A 146 -3.65 11.05 1.29
CA GLY A 146 -3.98 12.23 0.50
C GLY A 146 -3.28 12.26 -0.86
N TYR A 147 -3.49 13.36 -1.59
CA TYR A 147 -3.09 13.51 -2.99
C TYR A 147 -2.26 14.76 -3.25
N SER A 148 -1.74 15.36 -2.19
CA SER A 148 -0.92 16.57 -2.22
C SER A 148 0.31 16.38 -1.34
N ALA A 149 1.37 17.12 -1.63
CA ALA A 149 2.55 17.14 -0.78
C ALA A 149 2.19 17.50 0.66
N VAL A 150 2.88 16.85 1.60
CA VAL A 150 2.85 17.18 3.01
C VAL A 150 4.29 17.47 3.41
N ASP A 151 4.59 18.74 3.66
CA ASP A 151 5.91 19.16 4.05
C ASP A 151 6.24 18.60 5.43
N SER A 152 7.12 17.60 5.46
CA SER A 152 7.64 17.05 6.71
C SER A 152 8.88 17.86 7.10
N ASN A 153 8.98 18.27 8.36
CA ASN A 153 10.15 19.03 8.79
C ASN A 153 11.40 18.11 8.89
N ALA A 154 12.59 18.71 8.90
CA ALA A 154 13.84 17.95 8.90
C ALA A 154 13.99 17.02 10.12
N ALA A 155 13.42 17.39 11.28
CA ALA A 155 13.45 16.56 12.48
C ALA A 155 12.57 15.31 12.33
N GLN A 156 11.35 15.44 11.79
CA GLN A 156 10.47 14.30 11.50
C GLN A 156 11.13 13.32 10.51
N LYS A 157 11.75 13.83 9.45
CA LYS A 157 12.49 13.00 8.49
C LYS A 157 13.64 12.24 9.15
N GLN A 158 14.32 12.87 10.11
CA GLN A 158 15.39 12.23 10.86
C GLN A 158 14.84 11.12 11.77
N ILE A 159 13.78 11.39 12.52
CA ILE A 159 13.09 10.40 13.38
C ILE A 159 12.63 9.20 12.55
N ALA A 160 12.03 9.43 11.37
CA ALA A 160 11.63 8.36 10.45
C ALA A 160 12.81 7.47 10.02
N ARG A 161 13.96 8.07 9.67
CA ARG A 161 15.18 7.31 9.32
C ARG A 161 15.74 6.52 10.50
N ASP A 162 15.77 7.12 11.67
CA ASP A 162 16.30 6.47 12.88
C ASP A 162 15.38 5.32 13.34
N PHE A 163 14.07 5.49 13.21
CA PHE A 163 13.10 4.43 13.47
C PHE A 163 13.24 3.28 12.46
N TYR A 164 13.38 3.59 11.17
CA TYR A 164 13.66 2.59 10.14
C TYR A 164 14.93 1.78 10.45
N ALA A 165 16.02 2.44 10.83
CA ALA A 165 17.27 1.78 11.21
C ALA A 165 17.08 0.87 12.43
N SER A 166 16.35 1.35 13.44
CA SER A 166 16.05 0.61 14.67
C SER A 166 15.23 -0.65 14.41
N ILE A 167 14.14 -0.54 13.64
CA ILE A 167 13.32 -1.70 13.27
C ILE A 167 14.10 -2.67 12.38
N SER A 168 14.90 -2.16 11.43
CA SER A 168 15.71 -3.02 10.56
C SER A 168 16.69 -3.88 11.37
N GLN A 169 17.28 -3.32 12.42
CA GLN A 169 18.26 -4.00 13.28
C GLN A 169 17.66 -4.74 14.48
N ARG A 170 16.34 -4.65 14.70
CA ARG A 170 15.68 -5.28 15.87
C ARG A 170 15.91 -6.78 15.91
N HIS A 171 15.96 -7.33 17.11
CA HIS A 171 16.11 -8.75 17.30
C HIS A 171 14.80 -9.49 16.97
N ARG A 172 14.89 -10.54 16.15
CA ARG A 172 13.73 -11.29 15.64
C ARG A 172 13.69 -12.75 16.07
N ASP A 173 14.73 -13.26 16.73
CA ASP A 173 14.81 -14.65 17.18
C ASP A 173 14.63 -14.76 18.71
N HIS A 174 13.38 -14.88 19.14
CA HIS A 174 13.06 -15.03 20.56
C HIS A 174 12.91 -16.50 20.97
N SER A 175 13.42 -17.46 20.17
CA SER A 175 13.23 -18.90 20.40
C SER A 175 13.82 -19.45 21.71
N GLN A 176 14.79 -18.75 22.29
CA GLN A 176 15.44 -19.09 23.56
C GLN A 176 14.91 -18.26 24.76
N LYS A 177 13.92 -17.40 24.53
CA LYS A 177 13.28 -16.53 25.54
C LYS A 177 11.78 -16.81 25.62
N ASP A 178 11.09 -16.09 26.49
CA ASP A 178 9.63 -16.00 26.48
C ASP A 178 9.15 -15.50 25.09
N PRO A 179 8.35 -16.27 24.34
CA PRO A 179 7.81 -15.86 23.04
C PRO A 179 7.06 -14.53 23.06
N ALA A 180 6.50 -14.12 24.21
CA ALA A 180 5.83 -12.84 24.37
C ALA A 180 6.78 -11.64 24.25
N SER A 181 8.06 -11.81 24.58
CA SER A 181 9.02 -10.71 24.68
C SER A 181 9.25 -9.97 23.36
N GLY A 182 9.15 -10.65 22.21
CA GLY A 182 9.27 -10.02 20.90
C GLY A 182 8.11 -9.08 20.57
N PHE A 183 6.90 -9.36 21.08
CA PHE A 183 5.74 -8.49 20.93
C PHE A 183 5.86 -7.27 21.84
N ASP A 184 6.34 -7.46 23.08
CA ASP A 184 6.54 -6.36 24.03
C ASP A 184 7.62 -5.39 23.53
N GLU A 185 8.71 -5.90 22.95
CA GLU A 185 9.76 -5.09 22.32
C GLU A 185 9.19 -4.25 21.17
N ALA A 186 8.45 -4.87 20.25
CA ALA A 186 7.82 -4.16 19.13
C ALA A 186 6.82 -3.11 19.61
N ALA A 187 5.96 -3.46 20.57
CA ALA A 187 4.99 -2.54 21.15
C ALA A 187 5.67 -1.33 21.82
N LYS A 188 6.78 -1.56 22.52
CA LYS A 188 7.56 -0.49 23.16
C LYS A 188 8.13 0.47 22.11
N MET A 189 8.80 -0.05 21.09
CA MET A 189 9.37 0.80 20.02
C MET A 189 8.30 1.63 19.31
N LEU A 190 7.13 1.04 19.05
CA LEU A 190 5.99 1.74 18.42
C LEU A 190 5.41 2.84 19.32
N LYS A 191 5.23 2.56 20.61
CA LYS A 191 4.77 3.58 21.58
C LYS A 191 5.75 4.74 21.68
N GLU A 192 7.04 4.44 21.75
CA GLU A 192 8.09 5.46 21.84
C GLU A 192 8.08 6.37 20.61
N VAL A 193 8.14 5.80 19.40
CA VAL A 193 8.16 6.61 18.16
C VAL A 193 6.86 7.40 17.95
N SER A 194 5.72 6.86 18.39
CA SER A 194 4.41 7.52 18.24
C SER A 194 4.27 8.84 19.01
N THR A 195 5.19 9.12 19.95
CA THR A 195 5.23 10.41 20.64
C THR A 195 5.82 11.53 19.80
N GLU A 196 6.58 11.19 18.75
CA GLU A 196 7.32 12.16 17.91
C GLU A 196 6.98 12.05 16.42
N LEU A 197 6.45 10.91 15.98
CA LEU A 197 6.09 10.62 14.60
C LEU A 197 4.63 10.17 14.50
N ASP A 198 3.96 10.54 13.42
CA ASP A 198 2.62 10.02 13.12
C ASP A 198 2.64 8.48 13.07
N ILE A 199 1.69 7.85 13.76
CA ILE A 199 1.65 6.39 13.90
C ILE A 199 1.45 5.68 12.56
N ASN A 200 0.74 6.29 11.61
CA ASN A 200 0.55 5.71 10.28
C ASN A 200 1.88 5.73 9.50
N TRP A 201 2.67 6.79 9.66
CA TRP A 201 4.02 6.85 9.08
C TRP A 201 4.94 5.81 9.71
N ALA A 202 4.94 5.68 11.04
CA ALA A 202 5.68 4.63 11.73
C ALA A 202 5.25 3.22 11.28
N CYS A 203 3.96 2.99 11.09
CA CYS A 203 3.40 1.75 10.56
C CYS A 203 3.97 1.43 9.17
N ASP A 204 3.95 2.37 8.23
CA ASP A 204 4.53 2.18 6.89
C ASP A 204 6.02 1.80 6.94
N ILE A 205 6.79 2.51 7.77
CA ILE A 205 8.23 2.24 7.98
C ILE A 205 8.44 0.84 8.57
N PHE A 206 7.61 0.44 9.54
CA PHE A 206 7.67 -0.88 10.14
C PHE A 206 7.48 -1.97 9.08
N PHE A 207 6.43 -1.88 8.26
CA PHE A 207 6.18 -2.89 7.22
C PHE A 207 7.19 -2.85 6.08
N ARG A 208 7.76 -1.69 5.75
CA ARG A 208 8.91 -1.61 4.84
C ARG A 208 10.06 -2.47 5.36
N ALA A 209 10.48 -2.28 6.62
CA ALA A 209 11.57 -3.03 7.22
C ALA A 209 11.25 -4.54 7.34
N GLU A 210 10.01 -4.91 7.66
CA GLU A 210 9.60 -6.33 7.70
C GLU A 210 9.61 -6.98 6.31
N ARG A 211 9.17 -6.27 5.26
CA ARG A 211 9.28 -6.76 3.87
C ARG A 211 10.74 -6.98 3.48
N GLU A 212 11.63 -6.06 3.81
CA GLU A 212 13.05 -6.18 3.51
C GLU A 212 13.70 -7.34 4.24
N TYR A 213 13.38 -7.53 5.53
CA TYR A 213 13.83 -8.68 6.30
C TYR A 213 13.35 -10.01 5.68
N TRP A 214 12.06 -10.12 5.35
CA TRP A 214 11.50 -11.30 4.67
C TRP A 214 12.19 -11.55 3.33
N MET A 215 12.37 -10.52 2.51
CA MET A 215 13.02 -10.61 1.21
C MET A 215 14.47 -11.08 1.31
N SER A 216 15.21 -10.65 2.33
CA SER A 216 16.60 -11.11 2.56
C SER A 216 16.69 -12.64 2.71
N ARG A 217 15.63 -13.28 3.21
CA ARG A 217 15.54 -14.73 3.44
C ARG A 217 14.79 -15.47 2.33
N ASN A 218 14.18 -14.77 1.39
CA ASN A 218 13.36 -15.35 0.33
C ASN A 218 13.95 -15.10 -1.07
N LYS A 219 14.46 -16.15 -1.71
CA LYS A 219 15.05 -16.06 -3.06
C LYS A 219 14.03 -15.63 -4.13
N ALA A 220 12.81 -16.17 -4.07
CA ALA A 220 11.76 -15.82 -5.03
C ALA A 220 11.37 -14.34 -4.90
N ALA A 221 11.25 -13.84 -3.66
CA ALA A 221 11.01 -12.44 -3.38
C ALA A 221 12.08 -11.52 -3.99
N ARG A 222 13.37 -11.84 -3.81
CA ARG A 222 14.47 -11.06 -4.40
C ARG A 222 14.43 -11.03 -5.93
N VAL A 223 14.11 -12.17 -6.56
CA VAL A 223 13.98 -12.23 -8.02
C VAL A 223 12.81 -11.38 -8.49
N GLN A 224 11.67 -11.45 -7.80
CA GLN A 224 10.50 -10.64 -8.11
C GLN A 224 10.77 -9.14 -7.93
N LYS A 225 11.34 -8.75 -6.78
CA LYS A 225 11.70 -7.35 -6.50
C LYS A 225 12.68 -6.81 -7.52
N LYS A 226 13.71 -7.57 -7.89
CA LYS A 226 14.66 -7.15 -8.95
C LYS A 226 13.96 -6.85 -10.28
N ARG A 227 12.95 -7.63 -10.65
CA ARG A 227 12.18 -7.41 -11.88
C ARG A 227 11.29 -6.16 -11.80
N GLN A 228 10.65 -5.93 -10.66
CA GLN A 228 9.85 -4.72 -10.42
C GLN A 228 10.74 -3.46 -10.34
N ASP A 229 11.92 -3.58 -9.74
CA ASP A 229 12.91 -2.49 -9.67
C ASP A 229 13.46 -2.09 -11.03
N ALA A 230 13.55 -3.03 -11.99
CA ALA A 230 13.90 -2.70 -13.37
C ALA A 230 12.86 -1.79 -14.06
N LEU A 231 11.62 -1.74 -13.55
CA LEU A 231 10.57 -0.80 -13.95
C LEU A 231 10.48 0.44 -13.04
N GLY A 232 11.26 0.45 -11.95
CA GLY A 232 11.23 1.50 -10.92
C GLY A 232 10.05 1.40 -9.94
N SER A 233 9.34 0.27 -9.89
CA SER A 233 8.06 0.18 -9.15
C SER A 233 8.18 -0.31 -7.71
N GLY A 234 9.20 -1.12 -7.41
CA GLY A 234 9.39 -1.68 -6.08
C GLY A 234 8.32 -2.69 -5.66
N TRP A 235 7.84 -2.61 -4.41
CA TRP A 235 6.86 -3.46 -3.74
C TRP A 235 5.48 -2.79 -3.52
N ALA A 236 5.26 -1.58 -4.04
CA ALA A 236 4.05 -0.80 -3.76
C ALA A 236 2.73 -1.46 -4.24
N ASN A 237 2.79 -2.53 -5.05
CA ASN A 237 1.65 -3.35 -5.45
C ASN A 237 1.31 -4.49 -4.47
N HIS A 238 1.76 -4.42 -3.22
CA HIS A 238 1.51 -5.47 -2.24
C HIS A 238 0.01 -5.63 -1.97
N ASP A 239 -0.47 -6.87 -2.03
CA ASP A 239 -1.87 -7.23 -1.76
C ASP A 239 -2.12 -7.31 -0.25
N HIS A 240 -1.45 -8.25 0.42
CA HIS A 240 -1.52 -8.41 1.88
C HIS A 240 -0.21 -8.93 2.46
N HIS A 241 -0.08 -8.82 3.78
CA HIS A 241 0.97 -9.47 4.56
C HIS A 241 0.40 -10.59 5.42
N THR A 242 1.12 -11.71 5.51
CA THR A 242 0.73 -12.84 6.35
C THR A 242 1.61 -12.93 7.59
N PHE A 243 1.00 -12.92 8.77
CA PHE A 243 1.72 -13.09 10.04
C PHE A 243 1.14 -14.29 10.80
N ARG A 244 2.01 -15.27 11.06
CA ARG A 244 1.69 -16.44 11.88
C ARG A 244 2.09 -16.23 13.32
N SER A 245 1.22 -16.62 14.25
CA SER A 245 1.50 -16.59 15.68
C SER A 245 0.99 -17.85 16.35
N SER A 246 1.59 -18.23 17.48
CA SER A 246 1.00 -19.28 18.32
C SER A 246 -0.35 -18.80 18.88
N ARG A 247 -1.21 -19.74 19.25
CA ARG A 247 -2.50 -19.42 19.90
C ARG A 247 -2.31 -18.56 21.16
N GLU A 248 -1.27 -18.82 21.92
CA GLU A 248 -0.92 -18.08 23.15
C GLU A 248 -0.54 -16.62 22.87
N CYS A 249 0.16 -16.36 21.76
CA CYS A 249 0.63 -15.01 21.41
C CYS A 249 -0.29 -14.29 20.42
N PHE A 250 -1.34 -14.92 19.91
CA PHE A 250 -2.20 -14.35 18.88
C PHE A 250 -2.84 -13.02 19.30
N ALA A 251 -3.36 -12.93 20.53
CA ALA A 251 -3.91 -11.68 21.06
C ALA A 251 -2.86 -10.56 21.12
N ARG A 252 -1.60 -10.88 21.44
CA ARG A 252 -0.50 -9.89 21.46
C ARG A 252 -0.15 -9.42 20.06
N LEU A 253 -0.12 -10.32 19.07
CA LEU A 253 0.03 -9.93 17.67
C LEU A 253 -1.04 -8.92 17.27
N VAL A 254 -2.32 -9.24 17.53
CA VAL A 254 -3.44 -8.34 17.22
C VAL A 254 -3.28 -7.00 17.92
N SER A 255 -2.94 -6.98 19.22
CA SER A 255 -2.75 -5.72 19.96
C SER A 255 -1.60 -4.86 19.43
N VAL A 256 -0.51 -5.46 18.93
CA VAL A 256 0.58 -4.71 18.29
C VAL A 256 0.12 -4.10 16.95
N LEU A 257 -0.71 -4.81 16.20
CA LEU A 257 -1.28 -4.28 14.96
C LEU A 257 -2.29 -3.15 15.23
N GLU A 258 -3.18 -3.31 16.21
CA GLU A 258 -4.11 -2.25 16.61
C GLU A 258 -3.38 -1.00 17.12
N LEU A 259 -2.26 -1.17 17.83
CA LEU A 259 -1.39 -0.05 18.22
C LEU A 259 -0.86 0.73 17.02
N MET A 260 -0.64 0.08 15.88
CA MET A 260 -0.25 0.71 14.63
C MET A 260 -1.43 1.35 13.88
N GLY A 261 -2.66 1.25 14.37
CA GLY A 261 -3.86 1.82 13.74
C GLY A 261 -4.62 0.86 12.82
N PHE A 262 -4.36 -0.45 12.91
CA PHE A 262 -5.16 -1.45 12.18
C PHE A 262 -6.52 -1.66 12.83
N GLU A 263 -7.53 -1.92 12.00
CA GLU A 263 -8.88 -2.27 12.41
C GLU A 263 -9.18 -3.73 12.05
N CYS A 264 -9.79 -4.48 12.98
CA CYS A 264 -10.25 -5.84 12.71
C CYS A 264 -11.42 -5.82 11.72
N ARG A 265 -11.24 -6.46 10.56
CA ARG A 265 -12.25 -6.52 9.50
C ARG A 265 -13.03 -7.83 9.53
N GLU A 266 -12.36 -8.96 9.29
CA GLU A 266 -13.00 -10.27 9.13
C GLU A 266 -12.34 -11.33 10.01
N GLN A 267 -13.14 -12.25 10.56
CA GLN A 267 -12.65 -13.37 11.35
C GLN A 267 -13.05 -14.69 10.70
N PHE A 268 -12.07 -15.57 10.50
CA PHE A 268 -12.29 -16.94 10.07
C PHE A 268 -12.08 -17.88 11.25
N TYR A 269 -13.17 -18.50 11.70
CA TYR A 269 -13.14 -19.45 12.80
C TYR A 269 -13.86 -20.73 12.42
N ALA A 270 -13.12 -21.84 12.35
CA ALA A 270 -13.66 -23.14 11.98
C ALA A 270 -14.17 -23.95 13.19
N GLY A 271 -14.29 -23.34 14.36
CA GLY A 271 -14.74 -23.99 15.59
C GLY A 271 -13.58 -24.36 16.53
N GLU A 272 -13.93 -24.64 17.79
CA GLU A 272 -12.96 -24.85 18.89
C GLU A 272 -12.00 -26.02 18.62
N GLN A 273 -12.48 -27.05 17.91
CA GLN A 273 -11.74 -28.25 17.59
C GLN A 273 -10.89 -28.16 16.31
N ALA A 274 -11.04 -27.10 15.51
CA ALA A 274 -10.38 -27.04 14.21
C ALA A 274 -8.87 -26.78 14.32
N GLY A 275 -8.38 -26.28 15.45
CA GLY A 275 -6.96 -25.96 15.65
C GLY A 275 -6.49 -24.68 14.95
N TRP A 276 -7.18 -24.22 13.90
CA TRP A 276 -6.85 -23.04 13.11
C TRP A 276 -7.90 -21.93 13.23
N GLY A 277 -7.46 -20.70 13.04
CA GLY A 277 -8.29 -19.50 12.93
C GLY A 277 -7.48 -18.36 12.32
N ALA A 278 -8.16 -17.38 11.74
CA ALA A 278 -7.51 -16.21 11.16
C ALA A 278 -8.28 -14.92 11.43
N GLN A 279 -7.56 -13.82 11.50
CA GLN A 279 -8.09 -12.46 11.58
C GLN A 279 -7.52 -11.64 10.43
N VAL A 280 -8.40 -10.99 9.67
CA VAL A 280 -8.02 -9.99 8.67
C VAL A 280 -8.08 -8.62 9.33
N LEU A 281 -7.03 -7.84 9.18
CA LEU A 281 -6.95 -6.46 9.64
C LEU A 281 -6.59 -5.54 8.48
N GLU A 282 -7.13 -4.33 8.49
CA GLU A 282 -6.83 -3.32 7.47
C GLU A 282 -6.41 -2.01 8.11
N HIS A 283 -5.47 -1.32 7.48
CA HIS A 283 -5.02 -0.02 7.93
C HIS A 283 -5.61 1.11 7.06
N PRO A 284 -6.45 2.00 7.60
CA PRO A 284 -7.24 2.94 6.81
C PRO A 284 -6.41 4.01 6.09
N LYS A 285 -5.20 4.32 6.58
CA LYS A 285 -4.29 5.30 5.95
C LYS A 285 -3.17 4.69 5.09
N CYS A 286 -2.48 3.65 5.56
CA CYS A 286 -1.40 3.00 4.82
C CYS A 286 -1.86 2.12 3.65
N GLY A 287 -3.14 1.69 3.62
CA GLY A 287 -3.61 0.77 2.59
C GLY A 287 -2.96 -0.62 2.69
N ILE A 288 -2.55 -1.01 3.90
CA ILE A 288 -1.96 -2.32 4.20
C ILE A 288 -3.08 -3.23 4.71
N VAL A 289 -3.12 -4.45 4.16
CA VAL A 289 -3.98 -5.54 4.62
C VAL A 289 -3.11 -6.60 5.27
N ILE A 290 -3.55 -7.11 6.43
CA ILE A 290 -2.87 -8.19 7.14
C ILE A 290 -3.83 -9.36 7.30
N PHE A 291 -3.34 -10.54 6.93
CA PHE A 291 -3.94 -11.83 7.27
C PHE A 291 -3.13 -12.45 8.41
N THR A 292 -3.68 -12.51 9.61
CA THR A 292 -3.04 -13.20 10.74
C THR A 292 -3.66 -14.58 10.94
N ASP A 293 -2.84 -15.62 11.08
CA ASP A 293 -3.28 -17.00 11.33
C ASP A 293 -2.57 -17.65 12.53
N VAL A 294 -3.29 -18.59 13.17
CA VAL A 294 -2.83 -19.44 14.28
C VAL A 294 -2.28 -20.77 13.77
#